data_AF-A0A951CME7-F1
#
_entry.id   AF-A0A951CME7-F1
#
_cell.length_a   1.000
_cell.length_b   1.000
_cell.length_c   1.000
_cell.angle_alpha   90.00
_cell.angle_beta   90.00
_cell.angle_gamma   90.00
#
_symmetry.space_group_name_H-M   'P 1'
#
loop_
_entity.id
_entity.type
_entity.pdbx_description
1 polymer ?
#
loop_
_entity_poly.entity_id
_entity_poly.type
_entity_poly.pdbx_seq_one_letter_code
_entity_poly.pdbx_strand_id
1 'polypeptide(L)'
;MEFEGAHTRDLMTLAQRALQGDNVDKGMLCTAAIRVIDDPPRDGILRSLADHVCQAVFDWACFDGSRARLEGVVESYKMAASALKVEEQLNKLRH
;
A
#
# COMPACT_ATOMS: atom_id res chain seq x y z
N MET A 1 -8.53 -20.02 0.08
CA MET A 1 -8.99 -18.73 0.65
C MET A 1 -7.76 -17.86 0.84
N GLU A 2 -7.37 -17.13 -0.18
CA GLU A 2 -6.35 -16.08 -0.10
C GLU A 2 -6.75 -15.11 -1.20
N PHE A 3 -7.06 -13.86 -0.88
CA PHE A 3 -6.86 -12.70 -1.79
C PHE A 3 -7.33 -11.37 -1.18
N GLU A 4 -7.68 -11.28 0.11
CA GLU A 4 -7.82 -9.95 0.74
C GLU A 4 -6.46 -9.24 0.75
N GLY A 5 -6.35 -8.17 -0.04
CA GLY A 5 -5.19 -7.29 -0.07
C GLY A 5 -3.99 -7.78 -0.91
N ALA A 6 -4.17 -8.73 -1.83
CA ALA A 6 -3.09 -9.16 -2.74
C ALA A 6 -2.66 -8.00 -3.66
N HIS A 7 -3.62 -7.28 -4.24
CA HIS A 7 -3.34 -6.09 -5.05
C HIS A 7 -2.65 -4.99 -4.22
N THR A 8 -3.08 -4.80 -2.97
CA THR A 8 -2.45 -3.83 -2.07
C THR A 8 -1.03 -4.24 -1.68
N ARG A 9 -0.78 -5.54 -1.50
CA ARG A 9 0.56 -6.07 -1.24
C ARG A 9 1.49 -5.85 -2.43
N ASP A 10 1.03 -6.13 -3.64
CA ASP A 10 1.78 -5.89 -4.87
C ASP A 10 2.14 -4.42 -5.05
N LEU A 11 1.16 -3.52 -4.84
CA LEU A 11 1.37 -2.06 -4.85
C LEU A 11 2.43 -1.65 -3.81
N MET A 12 2.33 -2.16 -2.59
CA MET A 12 3.28 -1.86 -1.51
C MET A 12 4.70 -2.37 -1.80
N THR A 13 4.84 -3.54 -2.43
CA THR A 13 6.15 -4.07 -2.85
C THR A 13 6.78 -3.19 -3.92
N LEU A 14 6.00 -2.80 -4.93
CA LEU A 14 6.49 -1.94 -6.00
C LEU A 14 6.85 -0.53 -5.47
N ALA A 15 6.03 0.04 -4.59
CA ALA A 15 6.31 1.33 -3.95
C ALA A 15 7.60 1.27 -3.13
N GLN A 16 7.83 0.22 -2.35
CA GLN A 16 9.09 0.07 -1.59
C GLN A 16 10.32 0.00 -2.49
N ARG A 17 10.26 -0.76 -3.60
CA ARG A 17 11.36 -0.82 -4.57
C ARG A 17 11.66 0.56 -5.16
N ALA A 18 10.62 1.30 -5.54
CA ALA A 18 10.76 2.66 -6.06
C ALA A 18 11.44 3.61 -5.04
N LEU A 19 11.15 3.43 -3.74
CA LEU A 19 11.78 4.19 -2.64
C LEU A 19 13.23 3.80 -2.39
N GLN A 20 13.57 2.51 -2.54
CA GLN A 20 14.95 2.02 -2.41
C GLN A 20 15.87 2.47 -3.56
N GLY A 21 15.33 3.18 -4.54
CA GLY A 21 16.08 3.67 -5.70
C GLY A 21 16.14 2.69 -6.86
N ASP A 22 15.38 1.58 -6.80
CA ASP A 22 15.23 0.70 -7.94
C ASP A 22 14.53 1.45 -9.09
N ASN A 23 14.90 1.13 -10.33
CA ASN A 23 14.24 1.66 -11.52
C ASN A 23 12.89 0.95 -11.71
N VAL A 24 11.90 1.35 -10.92
CA VAL A 24 10.51 0.89 -11.07
C VAL A 24 9.81 1.75 -12.11
N ASP A 25 9.25 1.08 -13.12
CA ASP A 25 8.46 1.75 -14.15
C ASP A 25 7.23 2.44 -13.52
N LYS A 26 7.09 3.74 -13.78
CA LYS A 26 5.97 4.55 -13.26
C LYS A 26 4.62 4.02 -13.75
N GLY A 27 4.56 3.51 -14.99
CA GLY A 27 3.34 2.91 -15.54
C GLY A 27 2.93 1.64 -14.80
N MET A 28 3.89 0.79 -14.42
CA MET A 28 3.67 -0.39 -13.59
C MET A 28 3.17 0.00 -12.20
N LEU A 29 3.73 1.05 -11.59
CA LEU A 29 3.29 1.57 -10.29
C LEU A 29 1.83 2.06 -10.34
N CYS A 30 1.50 2.86 -11.35
CA CYS A 30 0.13 3.37 -11.56
C CYS A 30 -0.86 2.24 -11.86
N THR A 31 -0.46 1.22 -12.63
CA THR A 31 -1.31 0.06 -12.92
C THR A 31 -1.63 -0.72 -11.65
N ALA A 32 -0.65 -0.90 -10.76
CA ALA A 32 -0.88 -1.54 -9.47
C ALA A 32 -1.82 -0.71 -8.58
N ALA A 33 -1.70 0.62 -8.60
CA ALA A 33 -2.59 1.52 -7.86
C ALA A 33 -4.04 1.43 -8.36
N ILE A 34 -4.27 1.41 -9.68
CA ILE A 34 -5.61 1.26 -10.26
C ILE A 34 -6.26 -0.06 -9.81
N ARG A 35 -5.52 -1.17 -9.80
CA ARG A 35 -6.04 -2.47 -9.34
C ARG A 35 -6.48 -2.46 -7.88
N VAL A 36 -5.84 -1.66 -7.03
CA VAL A 36 -6.22 -1.48 -5.63
C VAL A 36 -7.47 -0.63 -5.48
N ILE A 37 -7.69 0.35 -6.37
CA ILE A 37 -8.93 1.14 -6.41
C ILE A 37 -10.11 0.26 -6.87
N ASP A 38 -9.88 -0.59 -7.87
CA ASP A 38 -10.89 -1.50 -8.41
C ASP A 38 -11.28 -2.61 -7.42
N ASP A 39 -10.32 -3.10 -6.63
CA ASP A 39 -10.51 -4.13 -5.59
C ASP A 39 -9.85 -3.71 -4.27
N PRO A 40 -10.49 -2.80 -3.51
CA PRO A 40 -9.93 -2.27 -2.28
C PRO A 40 -9.98 -3.27 -1.13
N PRO A 41 -9.10 -3.14 -0.13
CA PRO A 41 -9.20 -3.90 1.12
C PRO A 41 -10.59 -3.75 1.77
N ARG A 42 -11.09 -4.82 2.39
CA ARG A 42 -12.37 -4.78 3.11
C ARG A 42 -12.29 -4.05 4.45
N ASP A 43 -11.14 -4.13 5.10
CA ASP A 43 -10.89 -3.38 6.33
C ASP A 43 -10.87 -1.87 6.04
N GLY A 44 -11.67 -1.10 6.78
CA GLY A 44 -11.87 0.33 6.52
C GLY A 44 -10.61 1.17 6.75
N ILE A 45 -9.73 0.75 7.66
CA ILE A 45 -8.46 1.44 7.92
C ILE A 45 -7.50 1.15 6.77
N LEU A 46 -7.36 -0.13 6.38
CA LEU A 46 -6.51 -0.53 5.26
C LEU A 46 -6.97 0.08 3.94
N ARG A 47 -8.27 0.17 3.71
CA ARG A 47 -8.85 0.85 2.53
C ARG A 47 -8.46 2.32 2.48
N SER A 48 -8.62 3.04 3.59
CA SER A 48 -8.27 4.47 3.65
C SER A 48 -6.77 4.70 3.41
N LEU A 49 -5.93 3.83 3.96
CA LEU A 49 -4.48 3.91 3.75
C LEU A 49 -4.10 3.52 2.31
N ALA A 50 -4.76 2.53 1.71
CA ALA A 50 -4.55 2.12 0.33
C ALA A 50 -4.91 3.25 -0.65
N ASP A 51 -6.00 3.97 -0.41
CA ASP A 51 -6.38 5.15 -1.20
C ASP A 51 -5.29 6.24 -1.12
N HIS A 52 -4.75 6.51 0.07
CA HIS A 52 -3.63 7.45 0.23
C HIS A 52 -2.37 7.01 -0.53
N VAL A 53 -2.04 5.70 -0.53
CA VAL A 53 -0.91 5.16 -1.30
C VAL A 53 -1.14 5.37 -2.80
N CYS A 54 -2.34 5.06 -3.30
CA CYS A 54 -2.68 5.26 -4.71
C CYS A 54 -2.53 6.72 -5.12
N GLN A 55 -3.02 7.65 -4.29
CA GLN A 55 -2.88 9.08 -4.55
C GLN A 55 -1.41 9.53 -4.55
N ALA A 56 -0.60 9.06 -3.60
CA ALA A 56 0.84 9.37 -3.57
C ALA A 56 1.58 8.81 -4.79
N VAL A 57 1.18 7.63 -5.30
CA VAL A 57 1.72 7.04 -6.52
C VAL A 57 1.38 7.89 -7.76
N PHE A 58 0.13 8.34 -7.90
CA PHE A 58 -0.25 9.22 -9.01
C PHE A 58 0.45 10.57 -8.93
N ASP A 59 0.55 11.17 -7.74
CA ASP A 59 1.27 12.42 -7.53
C ASP A 59 2.76 12.28 -7.90
N TRP A 60 3.39 11.17 -7.52
CA TRP A 60 4.78 10.88 -7.87
C TRP A 60 4.97 10.68 -9.38
N ALA A 61 4.07 9.93 -10.02
CA ALA A 61 4.12 9.67 -11.45
C ALA A 61 3.89 10.95 -12.29
N CYS A 62 2.98 11.82 -11.87
CA CYS A 62 2.61 13.04 -12.59
C CYS A 62 3.59 14.21 -12.43
N PHE A 63 4.20 14.38 -11.25
CA PHE A 63 4.99 15.58 -10.94
C PHE A 63 6.51 15.37 -10.86
N ASP A 64 7.00 14.18 -11.22
CA ASP A 64 8.40 13.78 -10.93
C ASP A 64 8.76 14.06 -9.44
N GLY A 65 7.74 13.90 -8.58
CA GLY A 65 7.68 14.54 -7.28
C GLY A 65 8.62 13.93 -6.26
N SER A 66 8.97 14.70 -5.24
CA SER A 66 9.77 14.27 -4.10
C SER A 66 9.31 12.93 -3.52
N ARG A 67 10.21 11.93 -3.49
CA ARG A 67 9.98 10.59 -2.91
C ARG A 67 9.47 10.63 -1.47
N ALA A 68 9.74 11.69 -0.73
CA ALA A 68 9.40 11.83 0.69
C ALA A 68 7.89 11.66 1.00
N ARG A 69 7.00 12.10 0.11
CA ARG A 69 5.55 11.93 0.33
C ARG A 69 5.12 10.48 0.16
N LEU A 70 5.71 9.77 -0.81
CA LEU A 70 5.46 8.34 -1.00
C LEU A 70 6.01 7.52 0.18
N GLU A 71 7.20 7.87 0.69
CA GLU A 71 7.82 7.23 1.87
C GLU A 71 6.91 7.30 3.10
N GLY A 72 6.43 8.50 3.45
CA GLY A 72 5.61 8.68 4.65
C GLY A 72 4.30 7.87 4.60
N VAL A 73 3.66 7.77 3.43
CA VAL A 73 2.39 7.05 3.28
C VAL A 73 2.61 5.53 3.29
N VAL A 74 3.67 5.04 2.62
CA VAL A 74 4.06 3.62 2.64
C VAL A 74 4.38 3.15 4.06
N GLU A 75 5.11 3.96 4.83
CA GLU A 75 5.46 3.60 6.21
C GLU A 75 4.23 3.56 7.12
N SER A 76 3.31 4.53 6.96
CA SER A 76 2.04 4.55 7.69
C SER A 76 1.19 3.30 7.41
N TYR A 77 1.12 2.87 6.15
CA TYR A 77 0.41 1.63 5.77
C TYR A 77 1.02 0.39 6.45
N LYS A 78 2.36 0.26 6.43
CA LYS A 78 3.05 -0.89 7.06
C LYS A 78 2.79 -0.98 8.56
N MET A 79 2.84 0.14 9.27
CA MET A 79 2.61 0.18 10.72
C MET A 79 1.18 -0.26 11.06
N ALA A 80 0.18 0.28 10.35
CA ALA A 80 -1.22 -0.09 10.57
C ALA A 80 -1.50 -1.56 10.24
N ALA A 81 -0.99 -2.06 9.12
CA ALA A 81 -1.14 -3.48 8.76
C ALA A 81 -0.47 -4.42 9.78
N SER A 82 0.66 -4.02 10.35
CA SER A 82 1.34 -4.80 11.40
C SER A 82 0.54 -4.79 12.71
N ALA A 83 -0.03 -3.65 13.10
CA ALA A 83 -0.86 -3.54 14.30
C ALA A 83 -2.12 -4.44 14.21
N LEU A 84 -2.82 -4.40 13.06
CA LEU A 84 -4.01 -5.23 12.82
C LEU A 84 -3.68 -6.73 12.87
N LYS A 85 -2.52 -7.14 12.33
CA LYS A 85 -2.07 -8.54 12.40
C LYS A 85 -1.80 -9.00 13.83
N VAL A 86 -1.27 -8.13 14.68
CA VAL A 86 -1.03 -8.40 16.11
C VAL A 86 -2.36 -8.52 16.87
N GLU A 87 -3.32 -7.63 16.62
CA GLU A 87 -4.67 -7.73 17.21
C GLU A 87 -5.38 -9.03 16.81
N GLU A 88 -5.28 -9.43 15.54
CA GLU A 88 -5.86 -10.67 15.05
C GLU A 88 -5.24 -11.92 15.71
N GLN A 89 -3.92 -11.90 15.96
CA GLN A 89 -3.23 -12.97 16.69
C GLN A 89 -3.58 -13.00 18.18
N LEU A 90 -3.70 -11.85 18.83
CA LEU A 90 -4.13 -11.75 20.24
C LEU A 90 -5.56 -12.25 20.44
N ASN A 91 -6.47 -11.93 19.51
CA ASN A 91 -7.84 -12.44 19.56
C ASN A 91 -7.91 -13.96 19.38
N LYS A 92 -7.03 -14.56 18.58
CA LYS A 92 -6.93 -16.03 18.43
C LYS A 92 -6.40 -16.75 19.68
N LEU A 93 -5.67 -16.05 20.56
CA LEU A 93 -5.17 -16.60 21.83
C LEU A 93 -6.17 -16.46 23.00
N ARG A 94 -7.21 -15.64 22.82
CA ARG A 94 -8.26 -15.39 23.83
C ARG A 94 -9.49 -16.30 23.67
N HIS A 95 -9.52 -17.14 22.65
CA HIS A 95 -10.54 -18.14 22.35
C HIS A 95 -9.93 -19.54 22.38
#